data_AF-A0A2D4XNZ2-F1
#
_entry.id   AF-A0A2D4XNZ2-F1
#
_cell.length_a   1.000
_cell.length_b   1.000
_cell.length_c   1.000
_cell.angle_alpha   90.00
_cell.angle_beta   90.00
_cell.angle_gamma   90.00
#
_symmetry.space_group_name_H-M   'P 1'
#
loop_
_entity.id
_entity.type
_entity.pdbx_description
1 polymer ?
#
loop_
_entity_poly.entity_id
_entity_poly.type
_entity_poly.pdbx_seq_one_letter_code
_entity_poly.pdbx_strand_id
1 'polypeptide(L)'
;MKITFINHEHEIIIKSYLEMIFTSVEEVTKDNSKFKDFLDISNVIIDYHNQYGEIYENANFNDFLMIIPVNFSTMVSGFLCGLENETNASTVRITRHVLSEYGLKVMSDLKKLNPVHD
;
A
#
# COMPACT_ATOMS: atom_id res chain seq x y z
N MET A 1 -3.90 -3.04 -13.06
CA MET A 1 -4.03 -3.81 -11.80
C MET A 1 -5.49 -3.92 -11.45
N LYS A 2 -5.99 -5.12 -11.11
CA LYS A 2 -7.36 -5.32 -10.62
C LYS A 2 -7.28 -5.77 -9.17
N ILE A 3 -8.01 -5.11 -8.27
CA ILE A 3 -7.99 -5.38 -6.84
C ILE A 3 -9.40 -5.83 -6.45
N THR A 4 -9.48 -6.85 -5.59
CA THR A 4 -10.72 -7.30 -4.97
C THR A 4 -11.02 -6.47 -3.72
N PHE A 5 -12.25 -5.96 -3.63
CA PHE A 5 -12.71 -5.14 -2.52
C PHE A 5 -13.94 -5.77 -1.87
N ILE A 6 -14.06 -5.65 -0.54
CA ILE A 6 -15.23 -6.14 0.20
C ILE A 6 -16.49 -5.29 -0.02
N ASN A 7 -16.33 -3.99 -0.18
CA ASN A 7 -17.40 -3.02 -0.37
C ASN A 7 -16.83 -1.72 -0.96
N HIS A 8 -17.70 -0.76 -1.25
CA HIS A 8 -17.32 0.50 -1.85
C HIS A 8 -16.44 1.38 -0.95
N GLU A 9 -16.64 1.34 0.37
CA GLU A 9 -15.84 2.12 1.31
C GLU A 9 -14.39 1.61 1.35
N HIS A 10 -14.21 0.30 1.40
CA HIS A 10 -12.91 -0.35 1.27
C HIS A 10 -12.22 0.01 -0.04
N GLU A 11 -12.96 0.00 -1.16
CA GLU A 11 -12.45 0.40 -2.46
C GLU A 11 -11.90 1.83 -2.45
N ILE A 12 -12.67 2.79 -1.92
CA ILE A 12 -12.24 4.20 -1.84
C ILE A 12 -10.97 4.34 -1.01
N ILE A 13 -10.92 3.70 0.16
CA ILE A 13 -9.79 3.80 1.08
C ILE A 13 -8.52 3.25 0.43
N ILE A 14 -8.59 2.04 -0.15
CA ILE A 14 -7.43 1.40 -0.76
C ILE A 14 -6.97 2.13 -2.02
N LYS A 15 -7.89 2.58 -2.88
CA LYS A 15 -7.50 3.33 -4.09
C LYS A 15 -6.80 4.64 -3.74
N SER A 16 -7.35 5.40 -2.80
CA SER A 16 -6.73 6.66 -2.34
C SER A 16 -5.34 6.41 -1.73
N TYR A 17 -5.20 5.31 -0.97
CA TYR A 17 -3.93 4.90 -0.40
C TYR A 17 -2.87 4.60 -1.46
N LEU A 18 -3.22 3.77 -2.43
CA LEU A 18 -2.33 3.36 -3.51
C LEU A 18 -1.97 4.52 -4.42
N GLU A 19 -2.92 5.40 -4.76
CA GLU A 19 -2.68 6.59 -5.57
C GLU A 19 -1.66 7.52 -4.91
N MET A 20 -1.81 7.79 -3.61
CA MET A 20 -0.85 8.59 -2.85
C MET A 20 0.55 7.98 -2.88
N ILE A 21 0.65 6.66 -2.67
CA ILE A 21 1.93 5.95 -2.71
C ILE A 21 2.55 6.01 -4.11
N PHE A 22 1.81 5.62 -5.15
CA PHE A 22 2.35 5.53 -6.50
C PHE A 22 2.83 6.90 -6.97
N THR A 23 2.01 7.94 -6.78
CA THR A 23 2.38 9.32 -7.14
C THR A 23 3.63 9.77 -6.38
N SER A 24 3.66 9.60 -5.06
CA SER A 24 4.79 10.05 -4.24
C SER A 24 6.08 9.29 -4.54
N VAL A 25 5.99 7.99 -4.78
CA VAL A 25 7.15 7.14 -5.08
C VAL A 25 7.67 7.43 -6.49
N GLU A 26 6.79 7.63 -7.47
CA GLU A 26 7.18 8.03 -8.82
C GLU A 26 7.92 9.38 -8.81
N GLU A 27 7.41 10.37 -8.09
CA GLU A 27 8.03 11.70 -7.98
C GLU A 27 9.46 11.67 -7.42
N VAL A 28 9.72 10.83 -6.41
CA VAL A 28 11.07 10.71 -5.83
C VAL A 28 11.98 9.78 -6.64
N THR A 29 11.40 8.90 -7.45
CA THR A 29 12.12 7.91 -8.25
C THR A 29 12.40 8.46 -9.64
N LYS A 30 13.56 9.10 -9.80
CA LYS A 30 14.01 9.65 -11.09
C LYS A 30 14.39 8.57 -12.12
N ASP A 31 14.50 7.31 -11.70
CA ASP A 31 14.95 6.19 -12.51
C ASP A 31 13.76 5.27 -12.85
N ASN A 32 13.38 5.25 -14.13
CA ASN A 32 12.24 4.47 -14.62
C ASN A 32 12.39 2.95 -14.38
N SER A 33 13.62 2.42 -14.35
CA SER A 33 13.84 1.00 -14.09
C SER A 33 13.54 0.65 -12.63
N LYS A 34 13.98 1.49 -11.69
CA LYS A 34 13.66 1.33 -10.26
C LYS A 34 12.17 1.47 -9.99
N PHE A 35 11.51 2.40 -10.67
CA PHE A 35 10.06 2.54 -10.54
C PHE A 35 9.33 1.32 -11.11
N LYS A 36 9.81 0.75 -12.22
CA LYS A 36 9.29 -0.52 -12.75
C LYS A 36 9.44 -1.66 -11.73
N ASP A 37 10.59 -1.78 -11.08
CA ASP A 37 10.81 -2.81 -10.04
C ASP A 37 9.83 -2.62 -8.87
N PHE A 38 9.56 -1.37 -8.47
CA PHE A 38 8.54 -1.04 -7.47
C PHE A 38 7.14 -1.49 -7.90
N LEU A 39 6.75 -1.25 -9.16
CA LEU A 39 5.46 -1.69 -9.70
C LEU A 39 5.36 -3.21 -9.77
N ASP A 40 6.45 -3.91 -10.13
CA ASP A 40 6.49 -5.36 -10.21
C ASP A 40 6.25 -5.99 -8.82
N ILE A 41 6.87 -5.45 -7.76
CA ILE A 41 6.62 -5.91 -6.37
C ILE A 41 5.20 -5.52 -5.91
N SER A 42 4.72 -4.34 -6.29
CA SER A 42 3.35 -3.90 -5.97
C SER A 42 2.30 -4.86 -6.53
N ASN A 43 2.52 -5.38 -7.75
CA ASN A 43 1.66 -6.39 -8.36
C ASN A 43 1.65 -7.68 -7.54
N VAL A 44 2.81 -8.15 -7.08
CA VAL A 44 2.89 -9.37 -6.24
C VAL A 44 2.08 -9.22 -4.97
N ILE A 45 2.13 -8.06 -4.30
CA ILE A 45 1.33 -7.80 -3.10
C ILE A 45 -0.17 -7.79 -3.40
N ILE A 46 -0.57 -7.17 -4.51
CA ILE A 46 -1.99 -7.12 -4.94
C ILE A 46 -2.50 -8.52 -5.30
N ASP A 47 -1.69 -9.32 -5.98
CA ASP A 47 -2.05 -10.70 -6.33
C ASP A 47 -2.19 -11.56 -5.07
N TYR A 48 -1.30 -11.40 -4.10
CA TYR A 48 -1.41 -12.06 -2.79
C TYR A 48 -2.70 -11.65 -2.05
N HIS A 49 -3.01 -10.36 -2.00
CA HIS A 49 -4.26 -9.84 -1.44
C HIS A 49 -5.50 -10.45 -2.10
N ASN A 50 -5.51 -10.50 -3.44
CA ASN A 50 -6.62 -11.06 -4.20
C ASN A 50 -6.80 -12.55 -3.93
N GLN A 51 -5.72 -13.34 -3.91
CA GLN A 51 -5.76 -14.77 -3.61
C GLN A 51 -6.24 -15.02 -2.17
N TYR A 52 -5.83 -14.19 -1.21
CA TYR A 52 -6.33 -14.29 0.16
C TYR A 52 -7.85 -14.06 0.24
N GLY A 53 -8.36 -13.15 -0.60
CA GLY A 53 -9.79 -12.87 -0.73
C GLY A 53 -10.62 -14.01 -1.33
N GLU A 54 -10.03 -15.00 -2.01
CA GLU A 54 -10.76 -16.16 -2.54
C GLU A 54 -11.12 -17.17 -1.44
N ILE A 55 -10.38 -17.15 -0.33
CA ILE A 55 -10.50 -18.11 0.78
C ILE A 55 -10.92 -17.42 2.10
N TYR A 56 -11.32 -16.15 2.04
CA TYR A 56 -11.61 -15.41 3.27
C TYR A 56 -12.94 -15.86 3.87
N GLU A 57 -12.92 -16.07 5.19
CA GLU A 57 -14.07 -16.29 6.04
C GLU A 57 -14.16 -15.14 7.06
N ASN A 58 -15.28 -15.00 7.77
CA ASN A 58 -15.43 -13.91 8.75
C ASN A 58 -14.30 -13.84 9.80
N ALA A 59 -13.64 -14.97 10.11
CA ALA A 59 -12.56 -15.05 11.08
C ALA A 59 -11.26 -14.34 10.64
N ASN A 60 -11.00 -14.22 9.34
CA ASN A 60 -9.76 -13.62 8.81
C ASN A 60 -10.01 -12.29 8.05
N PHE A 61 -11.18 -11.69 8.26
CA PHE A 61 -11.57 -10.41 7.66
C PHE A 61 -10.56 -9.28 7.94
N ASN A 62 -10.14 -9.14 9.20
CA ASN A 62 -9.16 -8.12 9.58
C ASN A 62 -7.80 -8.36 8.92
N ASP A 63 -7.40 -9.62 8.76
CA ASP A 63 -6.14 -9.94 8.09
C ASP A 63 -6.21 -9.49 6.63
N PHE A 64 -7.30 -9.83 5.92
CA PHE A 64 -7.52 -9.40 4.53
C PHE A 64 -7.43 -7.87 4.38
N LEU A 65 -8.11 -7.12 5.25
CA LEU A 65 -8.05 -5.65 5.22
C LEU A 65 -6.64 -5.10 5.40
N MET A 66 -5.80 -5.79 6.17
CA MET A 66 -4.46 -5.31 6.52
C MET A 66 -3.38 -5.70 5.51
N ILE A 67 -3.62 -6.64 4.59
CA ILE A 67 -2.59 -7.13 3.65
C ILE A 67 -1.99 -5.98 2.86
N ILE A 68 -2.79 -5.20 2.13
CA ILE A 68 -2.30 -4.09 1.32
C ILE A 68 -1.55 -3.05 2.18
N PRO A 69 -2.18 -2.40 3.19
CA PRO A 69 -1.52 -1.32 3.90
C PRO A 69 -0.25 -1.76 4.65
N VAL A 70 -0.20 -2.98 5.21
CA VAL A 70 0.99 -3.46 5.93
C VAL A 70 2.14 -3.76 4.97
N ASN A 71 1.86 -4.50 3.89
CA ASN A 71 2.89 -4.88 2.93
C ASN A 71 3.40 -3.68 2.15
N PHE A 72 2.52 -2.77 1.71
CA PHE A 72 2.94 -1.53 1.04
C PHE A 72 3.73 -0.62 1.96
N SER A 73 3.32 -0.42 3.22
CA SER A 73 4.08 0.42 4.16
C SER A 73 5.51 -0.11 4.37
N THR A 74 5.66 -1.42 4.47
CA THR A 74 6.97 -2.08 4.61
C THR A 74 7.80 -1.95 3.32
N MET A 75 7.19 -2.28 2.17
CA MET A 75 7.83 -2.18 0.86
C MET A 75 8.30 -0.76 0.56
N VAL A 76 7.43 0.24 0.72
CA VAL A 76 7.74 1.66 0.49
C VAL A 76 8.88 2.11 1.39
N SER A 77 8.86 1.74 2.68
CA SER A 77 9.93 2.11 3.61
C SER A 77 11.29 1.53 3.19
N GLY A 78 11.32 0.25 2.80
CA GLY A 78 12.52 -0.41 2.31
C GLY A 78 13.02 0.16 0.97
N PHE A 79 12.10 0.38 0.02
CA PHE A 79 12.41 0.95 -1.29
C PHE A 79 13.00 2.36 -1.17
N LEU A 80 12.36 3.23 -0.38
CA LEU A 80 12.86 4.59 -0.13
C LEU A 80 14.19 4.58 0.61
N CYS A 81 14.40 3.65 1.55
CA CYS A 81 15.72 3.47 2.18
C CYS A 81 16.81 3.15 1.14
N GLY A 82 16.54 2.26 0.18
CA GLY A 82 17.47 1.92 -0.89
C GLY A 82 17.66 3.01 -1.96
N LEU A 83 16.70 3.94 -2.08
CA LEU A 83 16.76 5.08 -3.00
C LEU A 83 17.55 6.27 -2.42
N GLU A 84 17.68 6.33 -1.09
CA GLU A 84 18.33 7.41 -0.35
C GLU A 84 19.82 7.51 -0.69
N ASN A 85 20.28 8.73 -0.98
CA ASN A 85 21.69 9.09 -1.14
C ASN A 85 21.91 10.53 -0.64
N GLU A 86 23.17 10.96 -0.61
CA GLU A 86 23.58 12.27 -0.07
C GLU A 86 22.85 13.46 -0.73
N THR A 87 22.46 13.35 -2.00
CA THR A 87 21.84 14.45 -2.75
C THR A 87 20.32 14.51 -2.62
N ASN A 88 19.65 13.41 -2.26
CA ASN A 88 18.18 13.32 -2.17
C ASN A 88 17.65 13.01 -0.77
N ALA A 89 18.54 12.84 0.23
CA ALA A 89 18.19 12.35 1.56
C ALA A 89 17.03 13.11 2.22
N SER A 90 17.03 14.45 2.14
CA SER A 90 15.97 15.26 2.75
C SER A 90 14.59 14.92 2.17
N THR A 91 14.47 14.93 0.83
CA THR A 91 13.23 14.62 0.12
C THR A 91 12.76 13.20 0.42
N VAL A 92 13.65 12.22 0.29
CA VAL A 92 13.31 10.80 0.53
C VAL A 92 12.83 10.56 1.96
N ARG A 93 13.47 11.18 2.96
CA ARG A 93 13.09 11.04 4.37
C ARG A 93 11.73 11.67 4.67
N ILE A 94 11.47 12.85 4.12
CA ILE A 94 10.17 13.53 4.26
C ILE A 94 9.08 12.67 3.62
N THR A 95 9.27 12.21 2.39
CA THR A 95 8.31 11.33 1.70
C THR A 95 8.07 10.05 2.49
N ARG A 96 9.12 9.39 3.00
CA ARG A 96 8.99 8.18 3.83
C ARG A 96 8.18 8.45 5.10
N HIS A 97 8.42 9.56 5.78
CA HIS A 97 7.68 9.92 6.98
C HIS A 97 6.19 10.18 6.67
N VAL A 98 5.89 10.98 5.66
CA VAL A 98 4.51 11.29 5.25
C VAL A 98 3.75 10.02 4.86
N LEU A 99 4.35 9.16 4.03
CA LEU A 99 3.71 7.92 3.60
C LEU A 99 3.52 6.93 4.77
N SER A 100 4.44 6.91 5.74
CA SER A 100 4.30 6.10 6.96
C SER A 100 3.10 6.56 7.81
N GLU A 101 3.00 7.86 8.09
CA GLU A 101 1.86 8.42 8.84
C GLU A 101 0.53 8.18 8.11
N TYR A 102 0.54 8.34 6.79
CA TYR A 102 -0.65 8.08 5.98
C TYR A 102 -1.05 6.60 6.00
N GLY A 103 -0.08 5.67 5.93
CA GLY A 103 -0.33 4.24 6.09
C GLY A 103 -0.97 3.89 7.44
N LEU A 104 -0.47 4.47 8.53
CA LEU A 104 -1.05 4.29 9.87
C LEU A 104 -2.49 4.82 9.95
N LYS A 105 -2.77 5.96 9.33
CA LYS A 105 -4.14 6.49 9.21
C LYS A 105 -5.04 5.53 8.44
N VAL A 106 -4.60 5.04 7.30
CA VAL A 106 -5.36 4.09 6.47
C VAL A 106 -5.67 2.81 7.23
N MET A 107 -4.69 2.22 7.92
CA MET A 107 -4.94 1.06 8.80
C MET A 107 -5.98 1.36 9.88
N SER A 108 -5.96 2.56 10.45
CA SER A 108 -6.94 2.98 11.46
C SER A 108 -8.34 3.17 10.88
N ASP A 109 -8.45 3.65 9.64
CA ASP A 109 -9.72 3.79 8.94
C ASP A 109 -10.29 2.42 8.53
N LEU A 110 -9.45 1.52 8.03
CA LEU A 110 -9.84 0.15 7.68
C LEU A 110 -10.36 -0.66 8.88
N LYS A 111 -9.81 -0.45 10.08
CA LYS A 111 -10.31 -1.09 11.32
C LYS A 111 -11.74 -0.72 11.68
N LYS A 112 -12.29 0.36 11.10
CA LYS A 112 -13.67 0.79 11.34
C LYS A 112 -14.66 0.07 10.42
N LEU A 113 -14.16 -0.62 9.39
CA LEU A 113 -15.00 -1.40 8.49
C LEU A 113 -15.48 -2.67 9.19
N ASN A 114 -16.73 -3.02 8.95
CA ASN A 114 -17.32 -4.26 9.43
C ASN A 114 -17.41 -5.28 8.29
N PRO A 115 -17.42 -6.58 8.61
CA PRO A 115 -17.78 -7.61 7.64
C PRO A 115 -19.13 -7.27 7.00
N VAL A 116 -19.26 -7.54 5.70
CA VAL A 116 -20.59 -7.49 5.07
C VAL A 116 -21.36 -8.68 5.63
N HIS A 117 -22.37 -8.42 6.45
CA HIS A 117 -23.33 -9.43 6.86
C HIS A 117 -24.37 -9.55 5.74
N ASP A 118 -24.44 -10.73 5.11
CA ASP A 118 -25.59 -11.13 4.30
C ASP A 118 -26.85 -11.31 5.17
#